data_AF-A0A6A6EYT3-F1
#
_entry.id   AF-A0A6A6EYT3-F1
#
_cell.length_a   1.000
_cell.length_b   1.000
_cell.length_c   1.000
_cell.angle_alpha   90.00
_cell.angle_beta   90.00
_cell.angle_gamma   90.00
#
_symmetry.space_group_name_H-M   'P 1'
#
loop_
_entity.id
_entity.type
_entity.pdbx_description
1 polymer ?
#
loop_
_entity_poly.entity_id
_entity_poly.type
_entity_poly.pdbx_seq_one_letter_code
_entity_poly.pdbx_strand_id
1 'polypeptide(L)'
;MDSRGVQADHLILLRRPERPRVEAEYPIKRRRTRESSRTMHVDAHKLCALAIAADIDLFGHLDRIHDASTSQLAAVTGVEASLLDSIMRTLAADGWLEEVGAEHFAANQVTHAMTDPDFQSLVAHCYEMGLPAALATPRFLNSINFKEPQDAALMAWHVSKARKSGFIDYLTQVDT
;
A
#
# COMPACT_ATOMS: atom_id res chain seq x y z
N MET A 1 -33.89 25.15 -27.50
CA MET A 1 -33.88 24.25 -28.67
C MET A 1 -32.47 24.28 -29.24
N ASP A 2 -31.69 23.23 -29.38
CA ASP A 2 -31.66 21.86 -28.86
C ASP A 2 -30.17 21.49 -28.94
N SER A 3 -29.55 21.24 -27.79
CA SER A 3 -28.11 20.99 -27.64
C SER A 3 -27.86 19.49 -27.63
N ARG A 4 -27.89 18.84 -28.79
CA ARG A 4 -27.65 17.38 -28.90
C ARG A 4 -26.89 16.99 -30.15
N GLY A 5 -25.72 17.61 -30.37
CA GLY A 5 -24.93 17.36 -31.59
C GLY A 5 -23.43 17.11 -31.46
N VAL A 6 -22.80 17.19 -30.27
CA VAL A 6 -21.32 17.23 -30.20
C VAL A 6 -20.72 16.32 -29.11
N GLN A 7 -21.43 15.28 -28.67
CA GLN A 7 -20.94 14.47 -27.54
C GLN A 7 -21.12 12.96 -27.73
N ALA A 8 -20.78 12.45 -28.91
CA ALA A 8 -20.82 11.00 -29.20
C ALA A 8 -19.48 10.38 -29.62
N ASP A 9 -18.42 11.16 -29.89
CA ASP A 9 -17.22 10.62 -30.54
C ASP A 9 -16.02 10.34 -29.61
N HIS A 10 -16.10 10.63 -28.31
CA HIS A 10 -15.01 10.33 -27.36
C HIS A 10 -15.15 9.03 -26.56
N LEU A 11 -16.22 8.24 -26.79
CA LEU A 11 -16.51 7.04 -26.00
C LEU A 11 -16.61 5.77 -26.85
N ILE A 12 -15.74 5.61 -27.85
CA ILE A 12 -15.66 4.38 -28.68
C ILE A 12 -14.31 3.63 -28.53
N LEU A 13 -13.34 4.18 -27.79
CA LEU A 13 -12.00 3.57 -27.65
C LEU A 13 -11.80 2.63 -26.45
N LEU A 14 -12.85 2.25 -25.70
CA LEU A 14 -12.74 1.31 -24.56
C LEU A 14 -13.62 0.06 -24.63
N ARG A 15 -14.20 -0.27 -25.80
CA ARG A 15 -14.77 -1.63 -25.97
C ARG A 15 -13.67 -2.62 -26.35
N ARG A 16 -13.11 -3.29 -25.34
CA ARG A 16 -12.37 -4.54 -25.59
C ARG A 16 -13.38 -5.61 -26.07
N PRO A 17 -13.04 -6.44 -27.07
CA PRO A 17 -13.91 -7.54 -27.46
C PRO A 17 -14.00 -8.56 -26.31
N GLU A 18 -15.22 -9.02 -26.00
CA GLU A 18 -15.41 -10.14 -25.08
C GLU A 18 -14.67 -11.37 -25.60
N ARG A 19 -13.85 -11.99 -24.75
CA ARG A 19 -13.17 -13.24 -25.09
C ARG A 19 -14.18 -14.39 -25.03
N PRO A 20 -14.17 -15.33 -25.99
CA PRO A 20 -15.05 -16.48 -25.95
C PRO A 20 -14.78 -17.32 -24.70
N ARG A 21 -15.86 -17.80 -24.08
CA ARG A 21 -15.83 -18.62 -22.87
C ARG A 21 -15.28 -20.00 -23.21
N VAL A 22 -13.99 -20.20 -23.02
CA VAL A 22 -13.37 -21.53 -23.09
C VAL A 22 -13.52 -22.17 -21.70
N GLU A 23 -14.35 -23.20 -21.61
CA GLU A 23 -14.27 -24.16 -20.49
C GLU A 23 -12.90 -24.83 -20.54
N ALA A 24 -12.02 -24.48 -19.61
CA ALA A 24 -10.71 -25.09 -19.50
C ALA A 24 -10.49 -25.50 -18.04
N GLU A 25 -10.31 -26.80 -17.84
CA GLU A 25 -9.69 -27.40 -16.66
C GLU A 25 -8.45 -26.58 -16.26
N TYR A 26 -8.37 -26.18 -14.99
CA TYR A 26 -7.25 -25.40 -14.47
C TYR A 26 -6.18 -26.31 -13.87
N PRO A 27 -5.06 -26.60 -14.55
CA PRO A 27 -3.82 -26.86 -13.84
C PRO A 27 -3.27 -25.50 -13.38
N ILE A 28 -3.20 -25.28 -12.07
CA ILE A 28 -2.53 -24.11 -11.48
C ILE A 28 -1.03 -24.22 -11.78
N LYS A 29 -0.62 -23.80 -12.97
CA LYS A 29 0.76 -23.44 -13.26
C LYS A 29 0.86 -21.95 -13.01
N ARG A 30 1.41 -21.57 -11.85
CA ARG A 30 1.85 -20.20 -11.57
C ARG A 30 2.87 -19.80 -12.62
N ARG A 31 2.41 -19.21 -13.73
CA ARG A 31 3.27 -18.51 -14.67
C ARG A 31 3.75 -17.27 -13.94
N ARG A 32 4.98 -17.31 -13.43
CA ARG A 32 5.72 -16.11 -13.01
C ARG A 32 6.09 -15.36 -14.29
N THR A 33 5.17 -14.57 -14.82
CA THR A 33 5.45 -13.69 -15.96
C THR A 33 6.43 -12.60 -15.51
N ARG A 34 7.49 -12.37 -16.30
CA ARG A 34 8.51 -11.31 -16.11
C ARG A 34 7.92 -9.88 -16.05
N GLU A 35 6.62 -9.74 -16.28
CA GLU A 35 5.87 -8.48 -16.28
C GLU A 35 5.25 -8.13 -14.91
N SER A 36 5.60 -8.88 -13.87
CA SER A 36 5.08 -8.65 -12.51
C SER A 36 5.73 -7.47 -11.77
N SER A 37 6.71 -6.77 -12.37
CA SER A 37 7.42 -5.64 -11.73
C SER A 37 6.65 -4.32 -11.74
N ARG A 38 5.37 -4.31 -12.16
CA ARG A 38 4.53 -3.09 -12.21
C ARG A 38 3.29 -3.13 -11.33
N THR A 39 3.08 -4.20 -10.58
CA THR A 39 1.96 -4.29 -9.64
C THR A 39 2.51 -4.25 -8.23
N MET A 40 2.34 -3.12 -7.56
CA MET A 40 2.67 -2.92 -6.16
C MET A 40 1.88 -3.94 -5.32
N HIS A 41 2.51 -5.04 -4.93
CA HIS A 41 1.96 -6.00 -3.98
C HIS A 41 2.41 -5.56 -2.59
N VAL A 42 1.52 -4.91 -1.84
CA VAL A 42 1.80 -4.53 -0.45
C VAL A 42 1.41 -5.69 0.46
N ASP A 43 2.35 -6.60 0.67
CA ASP A 43 2.24 -7.61 1.73
C ASP A 43 2.51 -6.96 3.09
N ALA A 44 1.99 -7.52 4.19
CA ALA A 44 2.07 -6.91 5.53
C ALA A 44 3.51 -6.50 5.94
N HIS A 45 4.51 -7.33 5.60
CA HIS A 45 5.92 -7.03 5.82
C HIS A 45 6.38 -5.72 5.15
N LYS A 46 5.92 -5.47 3.92
CA LYS A 46 6.28 -4.29 3.14
C LYS A 46 5.60 -3.04 3.69
N LEU A 47 4.36 -3.17 4.14
CA LEU A 47 3.67 -2.09 4.84
C LEU A 47 4.36 -1.73 6.15
N CYS A 48 4.88 -2.72 6.90
CA CYS A 48 5.70 -2.45 8.07
C CYS A 48 6.98 -1.70 7.70
N ALA A 49 7.68 -2.11 6.63
CA ALA A 49 8.89 -1.41 6.17
C ALA A 49 8.59 0.05 5.76
N LEU A 50 7.46 0.29 5.10
CA LEU A 50 7.00 1.63 4.74
C LEU A 50 6.66 2.49 5.96
N ALA A 51 5.93 1.93 6.93
CA ALA A 51 5.61 2.63 8.16
C ALA A 51 6.86 3.01 8.95
N ILE A 52 7.84 2.10 9.07
CA ILE A 52 9.12 2.40 9.73
C ILE A 52 9.87 3.49 8.96
N ALA A 53 9.92 3.41 7.63
CA ALA A 53 10.58 4.41 6.79
C ALA A 53 9.92 5.80 6.89
N ALA A 54 8.60 5.85 7.08
CA ALA A 54 7.86 7.07 7.40
C ALA A 54 8.27 7.64 8.76
N ASP A 55 8.26 6.79 9.81
CA ASP A 55 8.54 7.19 11.19
C ASP A 55 9.95 7.78 11.37
N ILE A 56 10.93 7.29 10.61
CA ILE A 56 12.33 7.74 10.68
C ILE A 56 12.70 8.82 9.64
N ASP A 57 11.70 9.38 8.93
CA ASP A 57 11.89 10.32 7.80
C ASP A 57 12.89 9.82 6.74
N LEU A 58 12.92 8.51 6.47
CA LEU A 58 13.90 7.92 5.54
C LEU A 58 13.81 8.54 4.15
N PHE A 59 12.58 8.73 3.65
CA PHE A 59 12.34 9.30 2.33
C PHE A 59 12.80 10.75 2.24
N GLY A 60 12.54 11.57 3.27
CA GLY A 60 13.02 12.95 3.32
C GLY A 60 14.54 13.04 3.39
N HIS A 61 15.19 12.18 4.17
CA HIS A 61 16.64 12.12 4.22
C HIS A 61 17.24 11.72 2.86
N LEU A 62 16.70 10.68 2.23
CA LEU A 62 17.21 10.19 0.95
C LEU A 62 16.91 11.15 -0.20
N ASP A 63 15.76 11.83 -0.22
CA ASP A 63 15.43 12.86 -1.22
C ASP A 63 16.40 14.04 -1.16
N ARG A 64 16.81 14.46 0.05
CA ARG A 64 17.79 15.54 0.24
C ARG A 64 19.22 15.15 -0.17
N ILE A 65 19.63 13.92 0.14
CA ILE A 65 21.00 13.43 -0.11
C ILE A 65 21.14 12.89 -1.54
N HIS A 66 20.04 12.51 -2.18
CA HIS A 66 19.90 11.83 -3.47
C HIS A 66 20.52 10.44 -3.57
N ASP A 67 21.73 10.23 -3.07
CA ASP A 67 22.46 8.95 -3.09
C ASP A 67 23.25 8.81 -1.79
N ALA A 68 22.97 7.76 -1.02
CA ALA A 68 23.55 7.55 0.29
C ALA A 68 23.85 6.09 0.57
N SER A 69 24.94 5.86 1.30
CA SER A 69 25.22 4.56 1.90
C SER A 69 24.28 4.27 3.08
N THR A 70 24.12 2.98 3.39
CA THR A 70 23.42 2.53 4.60
C THR A 70 24.01 3.20 5.86
N SER A 71 25.34 3.30 5.94
CA SER A 71 26.02 3.91 7.09
C SER A 71 25.75 5.41 7.23
N GLN A 72 25.65 6.15 6.13
CA GLN A 72 25.28 7.56 6.15
C GLN A 72 23.84 7.76 6.62
N LEU A 73 22.91 6.95 6.11
CA LEU A 73 21.50 7.02 6.52
C LEU A 73 21.31 6.55 7.96
N ALA A 74 22.05 5.55 8.42
CA ALA A 74 22.05 5.10 9.81
C ALA A 74 22.50 6.22 10.76
N ALA A 75 23.54 6.98 10.39
CA ALA A 75 24.05 8.08 11.20
C ALA A 75 23.03 9.23 11.37
N VAL A 76 22.19 9.50 10.36
CA VAL A 76 21.19 10.58 10.43
C VAL A 76 19.86 10.12 11.02
N THR A 77 19.47 8.87 10.82
CA THR A 77 18.21 8.31 11.35
C THR A 77 18.36 7.76 12.77
N GLY A 78 19.59 7.44 13.21
CA GLY A 78 19.85 6.77 14.49
C GLY A 78 19.50 5.29 14.52
N VAL A 79 19.13 4.70 13.37
CA VAL A 79 18.81 3.27 13.24
C VAL A 79 20.09 2.47 13.04
N GLU A 80 20.18 1.29 13.67
CA GLU A 80 21.28 0.34 13.45
C GLU A 80 21.42 -0.02 11.96
N ALA A 81 22.64 0.08 11.43
CA ALA A 81 22.90 -0.03 9.99
C ALA A 81 22.40 -1.36 9.38
N SER A 82 22.57 -2.48 10.09
CA SER A 82 22.12 -3.80 9.60
C SER A 82 20.60 -3.90 9.48
N LEU A 83 19.86 -3.29 10.42
CA LEU A 83 18.41 -3.23 10.37
C LEU A 83 17.95 -2.30 9.25
N LEU A 84 18.58 -1.11 9.13
CA LEU A 84 18.25 -0.15 8.11
C LEU A 84 18.51 -0.71 6.70
N ASP A 85 19.60 -1.44 6.50
CA ASP A 85 19.90 -2.12 5.23
C ASP A 85 18.79 -3.11 4.85
N SER A 86 18.31 -3.92 5.81
CA SER A 86 17.22 -4.87 5.55
C SER A 86 15.91 -4.17 5.17
N ILE A 87 15.62 -3.02 5.80
CA ILE A 87 14.44 -2.21 5.47
C ILE A 87 14.59 -1.63 4.07
N MET A 88 15.73 -0.99 3.77
CA MET A 88 16.00 -0.38 2.48
C MET A 88 15.99 -1.39 1.34
N ARG A 89 16.58 -2.59 1.52
CA ARG A 89 16.49 -3.67 0.53
C ARG A 89 15.06 -4.12 0.26
N THR A 90 14.22 -4.18 1.30
CA THR A 90 12.80 -4.49 1.15
C THR A 90 12.09 -3.43 0.31
N LEU A 91 12.36 -2.16 0.58
CA LEU A 91 11.79 -1.03 -0.14
C LEU A 91 12.31 -0.94 -1.58
N ALA A 92 13.60 -1.19 -1.80
CA ALA A 92 14.25 -1.23 -3.11
C ALA A 92 13.66 -2.32 -4.01
N ALA A 93 13.42 -3.52 -3.44
CA ALA A 93 12.84 -4.65 -4.17
C ALA A 93 11.45 -4.34 -4.76
N ASP A 94 10.73 -3.38 -4.16
CA ASP A 94 9.41 -2.93 -4.61
C ASP A 94 9.43 -1.58 -5.34
N GLY A 95 10.61 -0.97 -5.52
CA GLY A 95 10.78 0.26 -6.27
C GLY A 95 10.46 1.56 -5.51
N TRP A 96 10.34 1.52 -4.18
CA TRP A 96 10.14 2.71 -3.35
C TRP A 96 11.37 3.63 -3.32
N LEU A 97 12.54 3.03 -3.53
CA LEU A 97 13.85 3.66 -3.69
C LEU A 97 14.69 2.77 -4.61
N GLU A 98 15.88 3.19 -5.00
CA GLU A 98 16.75 2.45 -5.91
C GLU A 98 17.98 1.91 -5.17
N GLU A 99 18.34 0.63 -5.34
CA GLU A 99 19.62 0.07 -4.87
C GLU A 99 20.66 0.23 -5.99
N VAL A 100 21.58 1.19 -5.83
CA VAL A 100 22.59 1.53 -6.84
C VAL A 100 23.94 0.84 -6.62
N GLY A 101 24.10 0.19 -5.47
CA GLY A 101 25.28 -0.58 -5.12
C GLY A 101 25.09 -1.36 -3.82
N ALA A 102 26.09 -2.15 -3.44
CA ALA A 102 26.07 -2.84 -2.15
C ALA A 102 25.99 -1.80 -1.02
N GLU A 103 24.93 -1.86 -0.22
CA GLU A 103 24.68 -0.92 0.89
C GLU A 103 24.64 0.55 0.42
N HIS A 104 24.22 0.79 -0.83
CA HIS A 104 24.04 2.13 -1.40
C HIS A 104 22.69 2.24 -2.08
N PHE A 105 21.98 3.32 -1.76
CA PHE A 105 20.62 3.55 -2.20
C PHE A 105 20.44 4.98 -2.68
N ALA A 106 19.58 5.16 -3.69
CA ALA A 106 19.27 6.44 -4.28
C ALA A 106 17.78 6.74 -4.25
N ALA A 107 17.46 8.03 -4.17
CA ALA A 107 16.10 8.54 -4.31
C ALA A 107 15.62 8.39 -5.76
N ASN A 108 14.37 7.96 -5.91
CA ASN A 108 13.67 7.95 -7.18
C ASN A 108 12.39 8.81 -7.11
N GLN A 109 11.58 8.82 -8.18
CA GLN A 109 10.34 9.60 -8.21
C GLN A 109 9.34 9.20 -7.12
N VAL A 110 9.31 7.92 -6.73
CA VAL A 110 8.45 7.42 -5.65
C VAL A 110 8.99 7.90 -4.30
N THR A 111 10.31 7.84 -4.09
CA THR A 111 10.96 8.40 -2.88
C THR A 111 10.57 9.87 -2.69
N HIS A 112 10.65 10.66 -3.76
CA HIS A 112 10.27 12.06 -3.73
C HIS A 112 8.78 12.25 -3.40
N ALA A 113 7.89 11.49 -4.05
CA ALA A 113 6.45 11.55 -3.76
C ALA A 113 6.14 11.22 -2.29
N MET A 114 6.88 10.28 -1.70
CA MET A 114 6.74 9.93 -0.28
C MET A 114 7.17 11.06 0.66
N THR A 115 7.82 12.14 0.20
CA THR A 115 8.08 13.30 1.07
C THR A 115 6.82 14.14 1.36
N ASP A 116 5.74 13.93 0.59
CA ASP A 116 4.46 14.58 0.80
C ASP A 116 3.76 14.04 2.07
N PRO A 117 3.36 14.91 3.01
CA PRO A 117 2.61 14.52 4.21
C PRO A 117 1.33 13.71 3.93
N ASP A 118 0.65 13.93 2.80
CA ASP A 118 -0.58 13.22 2.47
C ASP A 118 -0.29 11.74 2.15
N PHE A 119 0.82 11.46 1.46
CA PHE A 119 1.26 10.08 1.20
C PHE A 119 1.72 9.39 2.48
N GLN A 120 2.38 10.11 3.38
CA GLN A 120 2.75 9.57 4.69
C GLN A 120 1.52 9.26 5.56
N SER A 121 0.53 10.14 5.55
CA SER A 121 -0.76 9.91 6.22
C SER A 121 -1.48 8.67 5.68
N LEU A 122 -1.41 8.43 4.36
CA LEU A 122 -1.99 7.24 3.74
C LEU A 122 -1.29 5.95 4.22
N VAL A 123 0.04 5.96 4.37
CA VAL A 123 0.78 4.81 4.91
C VAL A 123 0.37 4.54 6.35
N ALA A 124 0.31 5.58 7.19
CA ALA A 124 -0.15 5.47 8.57
C ALA A 124 -1.57 4.90 8.64
N HIS A 125 -2.50 5.41 7.84
CA HIS A 125 -3.87 4.90 7.75
C HIS A 125 -3.91 3.40 7.37
N CYS A 126 -3.17 3.02 6.33
CA CYS A 126 -3.09 1.63 5.89
C CYS A 126 -2.54 0.71 6.99
N TYR A 127 -1.51 1.17 7.72
CA TYR A 127 -0.86 0.39 8.77
C TYR A 127 -1.70 0.28 10.05
N GLU A 128 -2.22 1.39 10.55
CA GLU A 128 -2.91 1.45 11.85
C GLU A 128 -4.37 0.98 11.81
N MET A 129 -4.99 1.09 10.63
CA MET A 129 -6.42 0.85 10.43
C MET A 129 -6.67 -0.27 9.42
N GLY A 130 -6.04 -0.17 8.24
CA GLY A 130 -6.24 -1.11 7.14
C GLY A 130 -5.77 -2.53 7.48
N LEU A 131 -4.52 -2.67 7.90
CA LEU A 131 -3.91 -3.97 8.19
C LEU A 131 -4.63 -4.72 9.34
N PRO A 132 -4.96 -4.10 10.49
CA PRO A 132 -5.75 -4.76 11.54
C PRO A 132 -7.12 -5.20 11.06
N ALA A 133 -7.81 -4.38 10.26
CA ALA A 133 -9.11 -4.75 9.70
C ALA A 133 -8.99 -5.95 8.74
N ALA A 134 -7.99 -5.95 7.86
CA ALA A 134 -7.72 -7.07 6.96
C ALA A 134 -7.45 -8.37 7.74
N LEU A 135 -6.62 -8.31 8.79
CA LEU A 135 -6.30 -9.47 9.65
C LEU A 135 -7.52 -9.98 10.43
N ALA A 136 -8.43 -9.09 10.84
CA ALA A 136 -9.66 -9.47 11.55
C ALA A 136 -10.76 -10.01 10.63
N THR A 137 -10.69 -9.75 9.33
CA THR A 137 -11.75 -10.07 8.35
C THR A 137 -12.13 -11.56 8.33
N PRO A 138 -11.19 -12.53 8.28
CA PRO A 138 -11.55 -13.95 8.28
C PRO A 138 -12.32 -14.37 9.55
N ARG A 139 -11.88 -13.88 10.72
CA ARG A 139 -12.55 -14.16 12.00
C ARG A 139 -13.94 -13.54 12.06
N PHE A 140 -14.06 -12.30 11.60
CA PHE A 140 -15.35 -11.59 11.52
C PHE A 140 -16.33 -12.32 10.60
N LEU A 141 -15.94 -12.64 9.37
CA LEU A 141 -16.82 -13.34 8.42
C LEU A 141 -17.24 -14.72 8.94
N ASN A 142 -16.32 -15.45 9.60
CA ASN A 142 -16.67 -16.71 10.25
C ASN A 142 -17.75 -16.54 11.33
N SER A 143 -17.70 -15.45 12.12
CA SER A 143 -18.69 -15.19 13.18
C SER A 143 -20.11 -14.94 12.66
N ILE A 144 -20.25 -14.45 11.43
CA ILE A 144 -21.54 -14.22 10.76
C ILE A 144 -21.88 -15.33 9.76
N ASN A 145 -21.18 -16.48 9.82
CA ASN A 145 -21.33 -17.60 8.88
C ASN A 145 -21.20 -17.17 7.42
N PHE A 146 -20.28 -16.24 7.14
CA PHE A 146 -20.01 -15.69 5.81
C PHE A 146 -21.24 -15.08 5.12
N LYS A 147 -22.21 -14.58 5.90
CA LYS A 147 -23.36 -13.82 5.40
C LYS A 147 -23.00 -12.34 5.18
N GLU A 148 -23.82 -11.64 4.41
CA GLU A 148 -23.67 -10.19 4.22
C GLU A 148 -23.82 -9.45 5.56
N PRO A 149 -22.88 -8.57 5.94
CA PRO A 149 -23.01 -7.74 7.13
C PRO A 149 -24.29 -6.89 7.06
N GLN A 150 -25.16 -7.02 8.06
CA GLN A 150 -26.41 -6.25 8.14
C GLN A 150 -26.23 -4.91 8.87
N ASP A 151 -25.07 -4.70 9.49
CA ASP A 151 -24.73 -3.53 10.28
C ASP A 151 -23.43 -2.90 9.78
N ALA A 152 -23.52 -1.68 9.25
CA ALA A 152 -22.37 -0.91 8.79
C ALA A 152 -21.41 -0.53 9.94
N ALA A 153 -21.90 -0.54 11.19
CA ALA A 153 -21.10 -0.33 12.40
C ALA A 153 -20.43 -1.63 12.91
N LEU A 154 -20.56 -2.75 12.19
CA LEU A 154 -19.98 -4.04 12.59
C LEU A 154 -19.18 -4.66 11.45
N MET A 155 -18.16 -3.93 11.00
CA MET A 155 -17.12 -4.38 10.07
C MET A 155 -15.91 -5.03 10.77
N ALA A 156 -15.05 -5.71 10.00
CA ALA A 156 -13.82 -6.35 10.49
C ALA A 156 -12.91 -5.43 11.32
N TRP A 157 -12.91 -4.12 11.05
CA TRP A 157 -12.22 -3.12 11.85
C TRP A 157 -12.69 -3.05 13.32
N HIS A 158 -13.98 -3.24 13.60
CA HIS A 158 -14.51 -3.25 14.98
C HIS A 158 -14.02 -4.46 15.76
N VAL A 159 -13.90 -5.60 15.08
CA VAL A 159 -13.33 -6.83 15.63
C VAL A 159 -11.83 -6.66 15.90
N SER A 160 -11.11 -5.87 15.10
CA SER A 160 -9.68 -5.62 15.30
C SER A 160 -9.40 -4.68 16.49
N LYS A 161 -10.26 -3.67 16.73
CA LYS A 161 -10.11 -2.71 17.84
C LYS A 161 -10.89 -3.09 19.11
N ALA A 162 -11.60 -4.21 19.12
CA ALA A 162 -12.47 -4.66 20.22
C ALA A 162 -13.49 -3.59 20.69
N ARG A 163 -14.06 -2.82 19.76
CA ARG A 163 -15.00 -1.72 20.03
C ARG A 163 -16.32 -1.88 19.29
N LYS A 164 -17.38 -1.22 19.78
CA LYS A 164 -18.75 -1.23 19.21
C LYS A 164 -19.14 0.06 18.46
N SER A 165 -18.29 1.08 18.44
CA SER A 165 -18.57 2.37 17.77
C SER A 165 -18.23 2.31 16.29
N GLY A 166 -19.05 2.94 15.42
CA GLY A 166 -18.82 2.98 13.97
C GLY A 166 -17.47 3.63 13.58
N PHE A 167 -16.96 3.28 12.40
CA PHE A 167 -15.67 3.76 11.87
C PHE A 167 -15.57 5.29 11.77
N ILE A 168 -16.61 5.96 11.27
CA ILE A 168 -16.64 7.43 11.14
C ILE A 168 -16.70 8.12 12.51
N ASP A 169 -17.45 7.55 13.45
CA ASP A 169 -17.52 8.06 14.83
C ASP A 169 -16.18 7.93 15.57
N TYR A 170 -15.34 6.98 15.18
CA TYR A 170 -13.97 6.86 15.68
C TYR A 170 -13.05 7.92 15.08
N LEU A 171 -13.10 8.15 13.77
CA LEU A 171 -12.26 9.17 13.12
C LEU A 171 -12.58 10.60 13.58
N THR A 172 -13.78 10.81 14.11
CA THR A 172 -14.25 12.12 14.59
C THR A 172 -14.12 12.29 16.10
N GLN A 173 -13.59 11.30 16.82
CA GLN A 173 -13.22 11.46 18.23
C GLN A 173 -12.04 12.42 18.32
N VAL A 174 -12.29 13.60 18.88
CA VAL A 174 -11.26 14.56 19.22
C VAL A 174 -10.66 14.11 20.54
N ASP A 175 -9.38 13.72 20.55
CA ASP A 175 -8.65 13.51 21.80
C ASP A 175 -8.71 14.82 22.59
N THR A 176 -9.35 14.77 23.77
CA THR A 176 -9.54 15.92 24.67
C THR A 176 -8.42 16.00 25.68
#